data_AF-A0A1G0J8Q5-F1
#
_entry.id   AF-A0A1G0J8Q5-F1
#
_cell.length_a   1.000
_cell.length_b   1.000
_cell.length_c   1.000
_cell.angle_alpha   90.00
_cell.angle_beta   90.00
_cell.angle_gamma   90.00
#
_symmetry.space_group_name_H-M   'P 1'
#
loop_
_entity.id
_entity.type
_entity.pdbx_description
1 polymer ?
#
loop_
_entity_poly.entity_id
_entity_poly.type
_entity_poly.pdbx_seq_one_letter_code
_entity_poly.pdbx_strand_id
1 'polypeptide(L)'
;MEFLIWLEESGLGIWIRESMWGYPLVLASHAVGMAMVVGVVTMIDIRVLGFAARIPIANFNSLFAIAWIGFFLNFISGCLLFCGDAQRFFFQTVFQIKILLIVLGVIALWVLLRQTRNAAITRAAKLTAAFSLLCWFGAITAGRLTAYIGLE
;
A
#
# COMPACT_ATOMS: atom_id res chain seq x y z
N MET A 1 -4.49 -19.72 -15.82
CA MET A 1 -3.03 -19.91 -15.95
C MET A 1 -2.51 -19.21 -17.19
N GLU A 2 -3.07 -19.49 -18.38
CA GLU A 2 -2.76 -18.82 -19.66
C GLU A 2 -2.59 -17.29 -19.56
N PHE A 3 -3.51 -16.59 -18.87
CA PHE A 3 -3.43 -15.13 -18.71
C PHE A 3 -2.19 -14.65 -17.92
N LEU A 4 -1.78 -15.38 -16.88
CA LEU A 4 -0.62 -15.02 -16.07
C LEU A 4 0.68 -15.23 -16.86
N ILE A 5 0.75 -16.33 -17.61
CA ILE A 5 1.86 -16.63 -18.51
C ILE A 5 1.95 -15.55 -19.60
N TRP A 6 0.81 -15.18 -20.20
CA TRP A 6 0.74 -14.10 -21.20
C TRP A 6 1.25 -12.76 -20.66
N LEU A 7 0.98 -12.41 -19.40
CA LEU A 7 1.52 -11.21 -18.78
C LEU A 7 3.05 -11.27 -18.64
N GLU A 8 3.58 -12.40 -18.20
CA GLU A 8 5.02 -12.61 -18.01
C GLU A 8 5.81 -12.67 -19.32
N GLU A 9 5.24 -13.27 -20.37
CA GLU A 9 5.83 -13.36 -21.70
C GLU A 9 5.60 -12.11 -22.56
N SER A 10 4.78 -11.16 -22.07
CA SER A 10 4.63 -9.87 -22.73
C SER A 10 5.97 -9.12 -22.76
N GLY A 11 6.16 -8.25 -23.76
CA GLY A 11 7.38 -7.41 -23.84
C GLY A 11 7.62 -6.56 -22.59
N LEU A 12 6.55 -6.18 -21.87
CA LEU A 12 6.65 -5.51 -20.57
C LEU A 12 7.14 -6.46 -19.47
N GLY A 13 6.55 -7.66 -19.36
CA GLY A 13 6.97 -8.67 -18.38
C GLY A 13 8.43 -9.06 -18.55
N ILE A 14 8.84 -9.34 -19.79
CA ILE A 14 10.24 -9.64 -20.15
C ILE A 14 11.15 -8.46 -19.82
N TRP A 15 10.81 -7.23 -20.22
CA TRP A 15 11.65 -6.06 -19.92
C TRP A 15 11.84 -5.85 -18.42
N ILE A 16 10.79 -6.04 -17.61
CA ILE A 16 10.89 -5.91 -16.16
C ILE A 16 11.81 -6.98 -15.59
N ARG A 17 11.67 -8.23 -16.03
CA ARG A 17 12.41 -9.37 -15.50
C ARG A 17 13.88 -9.42 -15.93
N GLU A 18 14.17 -9.07 -17.17
CA GLU A 18 15.50 -9.28 -17.78
C GLU A 18 16.34 -8.01 -17.91
N SER A 19 15.73 -6.83 -17.88
CA SER A 19 16.50 -5.57 -17.94
C SER A 19 17.22 -5.30 -16.63
N MET A 20 18.49 -4.88 -16.73
CA MET A 20 19.28 -4.38 -15.60
C MET A 20 18.56 -3.26 -14.83
N TRP A 21 17.75 -2.45 -15.52
CA TRP A 21 17.06 -1.29 -14.93
C TRP A 21 15.57 -1.50 -14.70
N GLY A 22 14.95 -2.48 -15.36
CA GLY A 22 13.51 -2.72 -15.32
C GLY A 22 13.01 -2.97 -13.90
N TYR A 23 13.40 -4.10 -13.32
CA TYR A 23 13.00 -4.44 -11.95
C TYR A 23 13.44 -3.40 -10.91
N PRO A 24 14.70 -2.92 -10.86
CA PRO A 24 15.13 -2.01 -9.81
C PRO A 24 14.42 -0.64 -9.82
N LEU A 25 14.23 -0.04 -11.00
CA LEU A 25 13.56 1.27 -11.08
C LEU A 25 12.08 1.17 -10.73
N VAL A 26 11.40 0.13 -11.21
CA VAL A 26 9.99 -0.10 -10.90
C VAL A 26 9.81 -0.40 -9.41
N LEU A 27 10.67 -1.22 -8.82
CA LEU A 27 10.65 -1.51 -7.38
C LEU A 27 10.93 -0.25 -6.53
N ALA A 28 11.91 0.56 -6.91
CA ALA A 28 12.21 1.82 -6.23
C ALA A 28 11.02 2.78 -6.30
N SER A 29 10.42 2.93 -7.48
CA SER A 29 9.21 3.74 -7.71
C SER A 29 8.05 3.26 -6.85
N HIS A 30 7.86 1.93 -6.75
CA HIS A 30 6.87 1.31 -5.90
C HIS A 30 7.09 1.66 -4.43
N ALA A 31 8.32 1.55 -3.93
CA ALA A 31 8.66 1.88 -2.56
C ALA A 31 8.43 3.36 -2.23
N VAL A 32 8.77 4.28 -3.15
CA VAL A 32 8.52 5.73 -3.00
C VAL A 32 7.01 6.01 -2.93
N GLY A 33 6.24 5.45 -3.87
CA GLY A 33 4.77 5.60 -3.84
C GLY A 33 4.16 5.03 -2.56
N MET A 34 4.69 3.89 -2.07
CA MET A 34 4.24 3.28 -0.82
C MET A 34 4.51 4.20 0.38
N ALA A 35 5.71 4.78 0.45
CA ALA A 35 6.09 5.70 1.52
C ALA A 35 5.19 6.94 1.53
N MET A 36 4.81 7.48 0.36
CA MET A 36 3.87 8.59 0.26
C MET A 36 2.48 8.23 0.80
N VAL A 37 1.91 7.11 0.36
CA VAL A 37 0.57 6.67 0.80
C VAL A 37 0.56 6.35 2.30
N VAL A 38 1.41 5.41 2.73
CA VAL A 38 1.44 4.98 4.14
C VAL A 38 1.88 6.12 5.04
N GLY A 39 2.78 6.99 4.60
CA GLY A 39 3.19 8.17 5.36
C GLY A 39 2.02 9.08 5.68
N VAL A 40 1.19 9.42 4.67
CA VAL A 40 0.00 10.25 4.88
C VAL A 40 -1.01 9.57 5.79
N VAL A 41 -1.29 8.27 5.58
CA VAL A 41 -2.21 7.52 6.43
C VAL A 41 -1.72 7.45 7.88
N THR A 42 -0.44 7.13 8.07
CA THR A 42 0.19 7.05 9.39
C THR A 42 0.12 8.38 10.13
N MET A 43 0.34 9.50 9.44
CA MET A 43 0.21 10.83 10.03
C MET A 43 -1.22 11.10 10.54
N ILE A 44 -2.24 10.72 9.77
CA ILE A 44 -3.66 10.85 10.17
C ILE A 44 -3.97 9.92 11.35
N ASP A 45 -3.54 8.66 11.30
CA ASP A 45 -3.81 7.67 12.35
C ASP A 45 -3.17 8.07 13.69
N ILE A 46 -1.88 8.41 13.68
CA ILE A 46 -1.14 8.89 14.87
C ILE A 46 -1.79 10.16 15.43
N ARG A 47 -2.26 11.05 14.54
CA ARG A 47 -2.99 12.24 14.94
C ARG A 47 -4.29 11.89 15.67
N VAL A 48 -5.08 10.94 15.17
CA VAL A 48 -6.31 10.50 15.82
C VAL A 48 -6.03 9.81 17.16
N LEU A 49 -4.95 9.04 17.25
CA LEU A 49 -4.53 8.37 18.48
C LEU A 49 -4.15 9.35 19.60
N GLY A 50 -3.72 10.57 19.25
CA GLY A 50 -3.58 11.69 20.17
C GLY A 50 -2.19 12.32 20.26
N PHE A 51 -1.19 11.76 19.57
CA PHE A 51 0.20 12.24 19.65
C PHE A 51 0.38 13.66 19.09
N ALA A 52 -0.41 14.05 18.09
CA ALA A 52 -0.38 15.38 17.48
C ALA A 52 -1.68 16.18 17.73
N ALA A 53 -2.33 15.99 18.88
CA ALA A 53 -3.69 16.48 19.16
C ALA A 53 -3.95 17.98 18.93
N ARG A 54 -2.90 18.81 18.94
CA ARG A 54 -2.99 20.26 18.71
C ARG A 54 -3.21 20.65 17.24
N ILE A 55 -2.88 19.77 16.28
CA ILE A 55 -3.03 20.05 14.85
C ILE A 55 -4.47 19.74 14.42
N PRO A 56 -5.24 20.64 13.79
CA PRO A 56 -6.56 20.29 13.28
C PRO A 56 -6.50 19.19 12.21
N ILE A 57 -7.41 18.21 12.24
CA ILE A 57 -7.46 17.12 11.23
C ILE A 57 -7.64 17.69 9.82
N ALA A 58 -8.36 18.80 9.68
CA ALA A 58 -8.55 19.48 8.41
C ALA A 58 -7.23 19.93 7.73
N ASN A 59 -6.15 20.14 8.50
CA ASN A 59 -4.86 20.54 7.96
C ASN A 59 -4.19 19.41 7.16
N PHE A 60 -4.62 18.16 7.34
CA PHE A 60 -4.12 17.02 6.57
C PHE A 60 -4.78 16.92 5.19
N ASN A 61 -5.81 17.72 4.89
CA ASN A 61 -6.49 17.68 3.59
C ASN A 61 -5.55 17.99 2.41
N SER A 62 -4.57 18.87 2.61
CA SER A 62 -3.56 19.19 1.59
C SER A 62 -2.66 18.00 1.25
N LEU A 63 -2.52 17.04 2.17
CA LEU A 63 -1.71 15.84 1.97
C LEU A 63 -2.42 14.80 1.10
N PHE A 64 -3.73 14.92 0.85
CA PHE A 64 -4.42 14.01 -0.06
C PHE A 64 -3.89 14.09 -1.49
N ALA A 65 -3.44 15.26 -1.94
CA ALA A 65 -2.79 15.38 -3.25
C ALA A 65 -1.51 14.51 -3.33
N ILE A 66 -0.70 14.54 -2.27
CA ILE A 66 0.50 13.70 -2.13
C ILE A 66 0.10 12.23 -2.07
N ALA A 67 -0.93 11.87 -1.31
CA ALA A 67 -1.43 10.51 -1.22
C ALA A 67 -1.92 9.99 -2.59
N TRP A 68 -2.60 10.81 -3.39
CA TRP A 68 -3.05 10.42 -4.73
C TRP A 68 -1.89 10.21 -5.70
N ILE A 69 -0.90 11.12 -5.71
CA ILE A 69 0.32 10.94 -6.52
C ILE A 69 1.03 9.65 -6.11
N GLY A 70 1.22 9.44 -4.80
CA GLY A 70 1.82 8.23 -4.25
C GLY A 70 1.04 6.97 -4.60
N PHE A 71 -0.30 7.04 -4.57
CA PHE A 71 -1.18 5.92 -4.91
C PHE A 71 -1.01 5.51 -6.37
N PHE A 72 -1.10 6.44 -7.32
CA PHE A 72 -0.94 6.10 -8.74
C PHE A 72 0.47 5.60 -9.03
N LEU A 73 1.50 6.22 -8.45
CA LEU A 73 2.87 5.74 -8.58
C LEU A 73 3.02 4.31 -8.05
N ASN A 74 2.50 4.03 -6.85
CA ASN A 74 2.56 2.71 -6.22
C ASN A 74 1.74 1.66 -6.98
N PHE A 75 0.53 2.01 -7.41
CA PHE A 75 -0.37 1.10 -8.11
C PHE A 75 0.20 0.71 -9.48
N ILE A 76 0.60 1.68 -10.30
CA ILE A 76 1.16 1.42 -11.63
C ILE A 76 2.43 0.58 -11.52
N SER A 77 3.37 0.98 -10.65
CA SER A 77 4.59 0.19 -10.44
C SER A 77 4.32 -1.19 -9.84
N GLY A 78 3.29 -1.35 -9.00
CA GLY A 78 2.87 -2.63 -8.47
C GLY A 78 2.32 -3.56 -9.55
N CYS A 79 1.50 -3.05 -10.46
CA CYS A 79 1.02 -3.79 -11.63
C CYS A 79 2.19 -4.19 -12.54
N LEU A 80 3.15 -3.29 -12.76
CA LEU A 80 4.37 -3.60 -13.53
C LEU A 80 5.17 -4.73 -12.86
N LEU A 81 5.46 -4.65 -11.56
CA LEU A 81 6.14 -5.74 -10.84
C LEU A 81 5.38 -7.06 -10.96
N PHE A 82 4.04 -7.00 -10.87
CA PHE A 82 3.20 -8.18 -11.03
C PHE A 82 3.34 -8.79 -12.43
N CYS A 83 3.39 -7.99 -13.50
CA CYS A 83 3.62 -8.50 -14.86
C CYS A 83 4.97 -9.22 -15.02
N GLY A 84 6.00 -8.90 -14.22
CA GLY A 84 7.30 -9.55 -14.33
C GLY A 84 7.38 -10.95 -13.71
N ASP A 85 6.47 -11.29 -12.78
CA ASP A 85 6.47 -12.54 -12.01
C ASP A 85 5.05 -12.88 -11.51
N ALA A 86 4.08 -12.88 -12.43
CA ALA A 86 2.65 -12.90 -12.16
C ALA A 86 2.19 -14.21 -11.51
N GLN A 87 2.67 -15.36 -12.00
CA GLN A 87 2.36 -16.68 -11.47
C GLN A 87 2.82 -16.79 -10.02
N ARG A 88 4.08 -16.43 -9.74
CA ARG A 88 4.61 -16.46 -8.38
C ARG A 88 3.78 -15.60 -7.44
N PHE A 89 3.53 -14.34 -7.79
CA PHE A 89 2.76 -13.45 -6.91
C PHE A 89 1.31 -13.92 -6.73
N PHE A 90 0.67 -14.45 -7.78
CA PHE A 90 -0.73 -14.87 -7.68
C PHE A 90 -0.93 -16.04 -6.70
N PHE A 91 -0.03 -17.03 -6.72
CA PHE A 91 -0.14 -18.22 -5.86
C PHE A 91 0.53 -18.06 -4.49
N GLN A 92 1.40 -17.07 -4.32
CA GLN A 92 2.09 -16.83 -3.06
C GLN A 92 1.11 -16.31 -1.98
N THR A 93 0.89 -17.11 -0.94
CA THR A 93 0.00 -16.76 0.18
C THR A 93 0.36 -15.44 0.83
N VAL A 94 1.65 -15.14 0.97
CA VAL A 94 2.13 -13.87 1.56
C VAL A 94 1.69 -12.66 0.71
N PHE A 95 1.68 -12.78 -0.62
CA PHE A 95 1.16 -11.74 -1.50
C PHE A 95 -0.35 -11.59 -1.37
N GLN A 96 -1.10 -12.69 -1.26
CA GLN A 96 -2.55 -12.65 -1.03
C GLN A 96 -2.88 -11.96 0.30
N ILE A 97 -2.15 -12.26 1.37
CA ILE A 97 -2.27 -11.58 2.68
C ILE A 97 -1.96 -10.09 2.53
N LYS A 98 -0.90 -9.71 1.79
CA LYS A 98 -0.58 -8.31 1.50
C LYS A 98 -1.77 -7.58 0.89
N ILE A 99 -2.39 -8.15 -0.15
CA ILE A 99 -3.54 -7.55 -0.84
C ILE A 99 -4.75 -7.42 0.11
N LEU A 100 -5.04 -8.44 0.91
CA LEU A 100 -6.10 -8.39 1.92
C LEU A 100 -5.86 -7.24 2.93
N LEU A 101 -4.64 -7.11 3.45
CA LEU A 101 -4.28 -6.06 4.40
C LEU A 101 -4.38 -4.66 3.79
N ILE A 102 -4.02 -4.49 2.51
CA ILE A 102 -4.20 -3.22 1.80
C ILE A 102 -5.69 -2.87 1.70
N VAL A 103 -6.54 -3.82 1.29
CA VAL A 103 -7.99 -3.60 1.19
C VAL A 103 -8.58 -3.21 2.55
N LEU A 104 -8.23 -3.94 3.61
CA LEU A 104 -8.67 -3.64 4.97
C LEU A 104 -8.16 -2.27 5.47
N GLY A 105 -6.91 -1.92 5.17
CA GLY A 105 -6.32 -0.63 5.52
C GLY A 105 -7.01 0.54 4.82
N VAL A 106 -7.35 0.39 3.53
CA VAL A 106 -8.11 1.41 2.78
C VAL A 106 -9.54 1.57 3.33
N ILE A 107 -10.22 0.46 3.65
CA ILE A 107 -11.54 0.50 4.28
C ILE A 107 -11.45 1.19 5.66
N ALA A 108 -10.45 0.84 6.47
CA ALA A 108 -10.23 1.44 7.78
C ALA A 108 -10.00 2.95 7.68
N LEU A 109 -9.15 3.39 6.74
CA LEU A 109 -8.93 4.82 6.48
C LEU A 109 -10.23 5.52 6.08
N TRP A 110 -11.02 4.94 5.16
CA TRP A 110 -12.27 5.53 4.73
C TRP A 110 -13.29 5.66 5.87
N VAL A 111 -13.41 4.63 6.71
CA VAL A 111 -14.24 4.67 7.93
C VAL A 111 -13.72 5.75 8.89
N LEU A 112 -12.41 5.83 9.08
CA LEU A 112 -11.78 6.80 9.96
C LEU A 112 -12.08 8.24 9.51
N LEU A 113 -11.89 8.55 8.23
CA LEU A 113 -12.16 9.87 7.67
C LEU A 113 -13.62 10.28 7.86
N ARG A 114 -14.56 9.32 7.79
CA ARG A 114 -15.99 9.55 8.10
C ARG A 114 -16.21 9.82 9.59
N GLN A 115 -15.59 9.05 10.47
CA GLN A 115 -15.69 9.21 11.93
C GLN A 115 -15.12 10.54 12.41
N THR A 116 -14.13 11.08 11.71
CA THR A 116 -13.46 12.35 12.08
C THR A 116 -14.01 13.58 11.35
N ARG A 117 -15.01 13.40 10.47
CA ARG A 117 -15.57 14.51 9.69
C ARG A 117 -16.46 15.39 10.59
N ASN A 118 -15.94 16.55 10.97
CA ASN A 118 -16.63 17.56 11.79
C ASN A 118 -17.11 17.07 13.18
N ALA A 119 -16.57 15.96 13.67
CA ALA A 119 -16.94 15.34 14.93
C ALA A 119 -15.74 15.25 15.88
N ALA A 120 -16.02 15.23 17.18
CA ALA A 120 -15.01 14.96 18.19
C ALA A 120 -14.42 13.55 18.00
N ILE A 121 -13.12 13.39 18.27
CA ILE A 121 -12.45 12.08 18.15
C ILE A 121 -13.01 11.14 19.21
N THR A 122 -13.68 10.08 18.77
CA THR A 122 -14.28 9.06 19.64
C THR A 122 -13.33 7.90 19.92
N ARG A 123 -13.65 7.07 20.92
CA ARG A 123 -12.92 5.81 21.17
C ARG A 123 -12.95 4.88 19.95
N ALA A 124 -14.07 4.84 19.22
CA ALA A 124 -14.19 4.07 17.99
C ALA A 124 -13.20 4.55 16.91
N ALA A 125 -13.05 5.87 16.73
CA ALA A 125 -12.07 6.44 15.80
C ALA A 125 -10.63 6.03 16.15
N LYS A 126 -10.28 6.01 17.45
CA LYS A 126 -8.96 5.54 17.88
C LYS A 126 -8.73 4.07 17.58
N LEU A 127 -9.74 3.21 17.76
CA LEU A 127 -9.64 1.79 17.40
C LEU A 127 -9.49 1.59 15.88
N THR A 128 -10.25 2.34 15.08
CA THR A 128 -10.12 2.32 13.61
C THR A 128 -8.71 2.75 13.18
N ALA A 129 -8.16 3.81 13.76
CA ALA A 129 -6.80 4.29 13.47
C ALA A 129 -5.73 3.26 13.86
N ALA A 130 -5.85 2.62 15.03
CA ALA A 130 -4.92 1.57 15.44
C ALA A 130 -4.98 0.35 14.50
N PHE A 131 -6.18 -0.06 14.09
CA PHE A 131 -6.37 -1.14 13.14
C PHE A 131 -5.80 -0.80 11.75
N SER A 132 -6.03 0.43 11.26
CA SER A 132 -5.44 0.95 10.02
C SER A 132 -3.90 0.83 10.05
N LEU A 133 -3.26 1.30 11.12
CA LEU A 133 -1.80 1.18 11.29
C LEU A 133 -1.31 -0.26 11.24
N LEU A 134 -2.00 -1.19 11.93
CA LEU A 134 -1.66 -2.61 11.91
C LEU A 134 -1.79 -3.20 10.51
N CYS A 135 -2.84 -2.84 9.76
CA CYS A 135 -3.02 -3.27 8.38
C CYS A 135 -1.88 -2.78 7.48
N TRP A 136 -1.53 -1.49 7.53
CA TRP A 136 -0.44 -0.94 6.70
C TRP A 136 0.93 -1.48 7.08
N PHE A 137 1.21 -1.61 8.38
CA PHE A 137 2.45 -2.23 8.86
C PHE A 137 2.56 -3.69 8.41
N GLY A 138 1.46 -4.45 8.53
CA GLY A 138 1.38 -5.82 8.05
C GLY A 138 1.55 -5.91 6.53
N ALA A 139 0.94 -5.02 5.75
CA ALA A 139 1.07 -4.99 4.29
C ALA A 139 2.51 -4.69 3.84
N ILE A 140 3.21 -3.76 4.49
CA ILE A 140 4.62 -3.48 4.23
C ILE A 140 5.48 -4.71 4.56
N THR A 141 5.24 -5.31 5.72
CA THR A 141 5.96 -6.51 6.16
C THR A 141 5.75 -7.66 5.18
N ALA A 142 4.50 -7.98 4.84
CA ALA A 142 4.15 -8.99 3.86
C ALA A 142 4.80 -8.69 2.49
N GLY A 143 4.78 -7.43 2.06
CA GLY A 143 5.43 -6.99 0.83
C GLY A 143 6.95 -7.14 0.80
N ARG A 144 7.64 -7.13 1.94
CA ARG A 144 9.06 -7.51 2.02
C ARG A 144 9.25 -9.00 2.08
N LEU A 145 8.37 -9.72 2.76
CA LEU A 145 8.42 -11.17 2.88
C LEU A 145 8.19 -11.90 1.55
N THR A 146 7.53 -11.29 0.56
CA THR A 146 7.39 -11.88 -0.79
C THR A 146 8.73 -12.18 -1.46
N ALA A 147 9.80 -11.46 -1.09
CA ALA A 147 11.15 -11.70 -1.59
C ALA A 147 11.86 -12.89 -0.93
N TYR A 148 11.38 -13.34 0.24
CA TYR A 148 12.07 -14.34 1.07
C TYR A 148 11.27 -15.64 1.26
N ILE A 149 9.94 -15.58 1.23
CA ILE A 149 9.04 -16.71 1.52
C ILE A 149 8.38 -17.16 0.22
N GLY A 150 8.28 -18.47 -0.03
CA GLY A 150 7.69 -19.02 -1.26
C GLY A 150 8.71 -19.34 -2.35
N LEU A 151 9.90 -19.82 -1.94
CA LEU A 151 10.90 -20.50 -2.79
C LEU A 151 10.67 -22.02 -2.84
N GLU A 152 9.50 -22.51 -2.42
CA GLU A 152 9.13 -23.93 -2.49
C GLU A 152 8.34 -24.22 -3.77
#